data_AF-A0A8J2L6Q3-F1
#
_entry.id   AF-A0A8J2L6Q3-F1
#
_cell.length_a   1.000
_cell.length_b   1.000
_cell.length_c   1.000
_cell.angle_alpha   90.00
_cell.angle_beta   90.00
_cell.angle_gamma   90.00
#
_symmetry.space_group_name_H-M   'P 1'
#
loop_
_entity.id
_entity.type
_entity.pdbx_description
1 polymer ?
#
loop_
_entity_poly.entity_id
_entity_poly.type
_entity_poly.pdbx_seq_one_letter_code
_entity_poly.pdbx_strand_id
1 'polypeptide(L)'
;MVKSKEGVKLQSGTKMSGQIYHNLSRLGRASSGLARLHNSSLSRNSVCKSQLPGTQQCLFLSTSKKNRETIASDLTATPKATVPVEVEEPVKKKKYWVSQGYSHESEDEDINVRNRVMFSTVTLGFVLLGFLMMYMPDYKFRDWSQREAFLELARREALGLPLIDPNIIPPERMVLPTEEELGDFEIII
;
A
#
# COMPACT_ATOMS: atom_id res chain seq x y z
N MET A 1 -41.79 64.15 21.97
CA MET A 1 -41.00 63.59 23.08
C MET A 1 -39.91 62.71 22.46
N VAL A 2 -38.81 63.29 21.96
CA VAL A 2 -37.53 63.52 22.66
C VAL A 2 -36.97 62.27 23.37
N LYS A 3 -36.01 61.60 22.72
CA LYS A 3 -34.74 61.21 23.37
C LYS A 3 -33.66 60.86 22.34
N SER A 4 -32.68 61.76 22.26
CA SER A 4 -31.33 61.54 21.73
C SER A 4 -30.50 60.74 22.74
N LYS A 5 -29.65 59.81 22.28
CA LYS A 5 -28.36 59.36 22.87
C LYS A 5 -27.59 58.61 21.76
N GLU A 6 -26.60 59.22 21.12
CA GLU A 6 -25.19 59.28 21.49
C GLU A 6 -24.44 57.94 21.41
N GLY A 7 -23.29 58.00 20.72
CA GLY A 7 -22.51 56.88 20.23
C GLY A 7 -21.75 56.08 21.28
N VAL A 8 -21.33 54.89 20.86
CA VAL A 8 -20.49 53.98 21.63
C VAL A 8 -19.32 53.50 20.78
N LYS A 9 -18.20 54.21 20.97
CA LYS A 9 -16.84 53.72 21.24
C LYS A 9 -16.36 52.46 20.48
N LEU A 10 -15.50 52.70 19.48
CA LEU A 10 -14.46 51.77 19.06
C LEU A 10 -13.46 51.59 20.21
N GLN A 11 -13.26 50.35 20.66
CA GLN A 11 -12.21 49.97 21.60
C GLN A 11 -11.42 48.79 21.04
N SER A 12 -10.12 48.96 21.16
CA SER A 12 -8.99 48.14 20.72
C SER A 12 -8.79 46.82 21.48
N GLY A 13 -8.07 45.89 20.83
CA GLY A 13 -7.44 44.71 21.45
C GLY A 13 -8.04 43.40 20.95
N THR A 14 -7.33 42.31 20.66
CA THR A 14 -5.96 41.94 21.02
C THR A 14 -5.55 40.72 20.19
N LYS A 15 -4.25 40.63 19.90
CA LYS A 15 -3.52 39.54 19.24
C LYS A 15 -3.85 38.16 19.83
N MET A 16 -4.30 37.20 19.01
CA MET A 16 -4.34 35.76 19.36
C MET A 16 -4.08 34.91 18.10
N SER A 17 -2.88 35.00 17.52
CA SER A 17 -2.45 34.19 16.37
C SER A 17 -1.18 33.34 16.64
N GLY A 18 -0.88 33.03 17.90
CA GLY A 18 0.45 32.51 18.28
C GLY A 18 0.51 31.29 19.20
N GLN A 19 -0.58 30.53 19.38
CA GLN A 19 -0.62 29.47 20.42
C GLN A 19 -1.02 28.06 19.93
N ILE A 20 -1.07 27.80 18.61
CA ILE A 20 -1.58 26.51 18.10
C ILE A 20 -0.48 25.49 17.71
N TYR A 21 0.81 25.85 17.67
CA TYR A 21 1.87 24.92 17.18
C TYR A 21 2.87 24.41 18.23
N HIS A 22 2.45 24.26 19.49
CA HIS A 22 3.37 23.76 20.53
C HIS A 22 2.75 22.61 21.33
N ASN A 23 2.38 21.49 20.68
CA ASN A 23 2.02 20.26 21.41
C ASN A 23 2.03 18.94 20.61
N LEU A 24 2.94 18.75 19.66
CA LEU A 24 3.09 17.47 18.94
C LEU A 24 4.54 16.97 18.87
N SER A 25 5.32 17.18 19.94
CA SER A 25 6.71 16.70 20.06
C SER A 25 6.91 15.76 21.26
N ARG A 26 6.00 14.80 21.47
CA ARG A 26 6.18 13.78 22.51
C ARG A 26 5.51 12.46 22.16
N LEU A 27 6.19 11.66 21.33
CA LEU A 27 6.14 10.20 21.36
C LEU A 27 7.42 9.66 20.70
N GLY A 28 8.38 9.29 21.55
CA GLY A 28 9.62 8.65 21.15
C GLY A 28 9.71 7.25 21.75
N ARG A 29 10.24 6.31 20.94
CA ARG A 29 10.80 4.98 21.27
C ARG A 29 9.75 3.95 21.75
N ALA A 30 9.79 2.67 21.38
CA ALA A 30 10.93 1.79 21.13
C ALA A 30 10.50 0.53 20.35
N SER A 31 11.39 -0.01 19.52
CA SER A 31 11.82 -1.42 19.57
C SER A 31 12.76 -1.75 18.40
N SER A 32 14.01 -2.02 18.74
CA SER A 32 15.04 -2.64 17.91
C SER A 32 14.69 -4.08 17.54
N GLY A 33 14.88 -4.46 16.27
CA GLY A 33 14.81 -5.83 15.79
C GLY A 33 15.64 -6.00 14.52
N LEU A 34 16.71 -6.78 14.63
CA LEU A 34 17.65 -7.14 13.58
C LEU A 34 16.98 -7.95 12.46
N ALA A 35 17.26 -7.59 11.20
CA ALA A 35 17.28 -8.56 10.10
C ALA A 35 18.31 -8.11 9.05
N ARG A 36 19.48 -8.73 9.13
CA ARG A 36 20.56 -8.65 8.13
C ARG A 36 20.15 -9.60 7.00
N LEU A 37 19.63 -9.07 5.89
CA LEU A 37 19.38 -9.87 4.69
C LEU A 37 20.51 -9.70 3.69
N HIS A 38 21.17 -10.82 3.45
CA HIS A 38 22.23 -11.09 2.51
C HIS A 38 21.80 -10.74 1.07
N ASN A 39 22.62 -9.93 0.41
CA ASN A 39 22.46 -9.51 -0.99
C ASN A 39 22.95 -10.64 -1.90
N SER A 40 22.04 -11.48 -2.41
CA SER A 40 22.35 -12.38 -3.52
C SER A 40 22.00 -11.67 -4.84
N SER A 41 23.05 -11.27 -5.55
CA SER A 41 23.00 -10.80 -6.93
C SER A 41 22.47 -11.91 -7.84
N LEU A 42 21.21 -11.84 -8.24
CA LEU A 42 20.71 -12.58 -9.39
C LEU A 42 20.66 -11.63 -10.59
N SER A 43 21.73 -11.67 -11.38
CA SER A 43 21.75 -11.21 -12.76
C SER A 43 20.63 -11.92 -13.52
N ARG A 44 19.55 -11.19 -13.84
CA ARG A 44 18.53 -11.65 -14.78
C ARG A 44 18.90 -11.12 -16.14
N ASN A 45 19.71 -11.90 -16.87
CA ASN A 45 19.89 -11.70 -18.29
C ASN A 45 18.55 -11.92 -19.01
N SER A 46 18.03 -10.85 -19.57
CA SER A 46 16.95 -10.82 -20.53
C SER A 46 17.35 -11.54 -21.81
N VAL A 47 16.68 -12.65 -22.12
CA VAL A 47 16.65 -13.19 -23.47
C VAL A 47 15.19 -13.31 -23.87
N CYS A 48 14.73 -12.29 -24.58
CA CYS A 48 13.57 -12.40 -25.45
C CYS A 48 13.93 -13.38 -26.55
N LYS A 49 13.26 -14.54 -26.60
CA LYS A 49 13.17 -15.34 -27.82
C LYS A 49 11.71 -15.49 -28.18
N SER A 50 11.37 -14.78 -29.24
CA SER A 50 10.18 -14.91 -30.06
C SER A 50 10.02 -16.35 -30.55
N GLN A 51 8.87 -16.97 -30.30
CA GLN A 51 8.35 -18.02 -31.16
C GLN A 51 6.84 -17.86 -31.32
N LEU A 52 6.43 -18.06 -32.57
CA LEU A 52 5.20 -17.69 -33.27
C LEU A 52 3.95 -18.53 -32.87
N PRO A 53 2.75 -18.24 -33.44
CA PRO A 53 1.47 -18.26 -32.76
C PRO A 53 0.78 -19.62 -32.80
N GLY A 54 -0.25 -19.77 -31.96
CA GLY A 54 -1.30 -20.76 -32.21
C GLY A 54 -1.26 -21.97 -31.29
N THR A 55 -1.53 -21.75 -30.02
CA THR A 55 -2.25 -22.75 -29.22
C THR A 55 -3.47 -22.06 -28.65
N GLN A 56 -4.55 -22.03 -29.44
CA GLN A 56 -5.86 -21.73 -28.89
C GLN A 56 -6.13 -22.79 -27.82
N GLN A 57 -6.17 -22.36 -26.56
CA GLN A 57 -6.76 -23.18 -25.52
C GLN A 57 -8.26 -23.22 -25.81
N CYS A 58 -8.71 -24.26 -26.51
CA CYS A 58 -10.12 -24.56 -26.64
C CYS A 58 -10.66 -24.86 -25.24
N LEU A 59 -11.34 -23.87 -24.65
CA LEU A 59 -12.23 -24.11 -23.52
C LEU A 59 -13.35 -24.99 -24.04
N PHE A 60 -13.31 -26.29 -23.72
CA PHE A 60 -14.42 -27.20 -23.92
C PHE A 60 -15.56 -26.80 -22.96
N LEU A 61 -16.33 -25.78 -23.34
CA LEU A 61 -17.65 -25.58 -22.75
C LEU A 61 -18.57 -26.65 -23.32
N SER A 62 -18.68 -27.77 -22.60
CA SER A 62 -19.73 -28.76 -22.84
C SER A 62 -21.09 -28.08 -22.59
N THR A 63 -21.74 -27.63 -23.66
CA THR A 63 -23.12 -27.15 -23.60
C THR A 63 -24.07 -28.34 -23.57
N SER A 64 -23.95 -29.20 -22.56
CA SER A 64 -24.99 -30.17 -22.27
C SER A 64 -26.06 -29.50 -21.41
N LYS A 65 -27.32 -29.57 -21.84
CA LYS A 65 -28.47 -29.17 -21.02
C LYS A 65 -28.47 -30.05 -19.77
N LYS A 66 -28.02 -29.50 -18.65
CA LYS A 66 -27.96 -30.21 -17.37
C LYS A 66 -29.39 -30.40 -16.83
N ASN A 67 -30.01 -31.53 -17.15
CA ASN A 67 -31.10 -32.07 -16.33
C ASN A 67 -30.45 -32.60 -15.05
N ARG A 68 -30.57 -31.83 -13.97
CA ARG A 68 -30.15 -32.23 -12.62
C ARG A 68 -31.20 -33.19 -12.07
N GLU A 69 -31.07 -34.47 -12.40
CA GLU A 69 -31.79 -35.51 -11.67
C GLU A 69 -30.97 -35.86 -10.43
N THR A 70 -31.38 -35.25 -9.31
CA THR A 70 -30.91 -35.64 -7.99
C THR A 70 -31.65 -36.93 -7.63
N ILE A 71 -30.94 -38.04 -7.70
CA ILE A 71 -31.40 -39.34 -7.18
C ILE A 71 -31.57 -39.17 -5.67
N ALA A 72 -32.81 -38.92 -5.24
CA ALA A 72 -33.20 -39.13 -3.86
C ALA A 72 -33.27 -40.65 -3.64
N SER A 73 -32.40 -41.17 -2.78
CA SER A 73 -32.53 -42.53 -2.25
C SER A 73 -33.76 -42.56 -1.35
N ASP A 74 -34.88 -42.99 -1.92
CA ASP A 74 -36.16 -43.16 -1.22
C ASP A 74 -36.11 -44.49 -0.45
N LEU A 75 -35.72 -44.42 0.83
CA LEU A 75 -35.97 -45.48 1.80
C LEU A 75 -37.24 -45.09 2.55
N THR A 76 -38.39 -45.64 2.13
CA THR A 76 -39.43 -46.23 2.99
C THR A 76 -40.71 -46.47 2.19
N ALA A 77 -41.00 -47.75 1.94
CA ALA A 77 -42.31 -48.18 1.49
C ALA A 77 -43.33 -48.08 2.65
N THR A 78 -44.48 -47.44 2.42
CA THR A 78 -45.81 -47.86 2.91
C THR A 78 -46.93 -47.05 2.23
N PRO A 79 -48.10 -47.64 1.90
CA PRO A 79 -49.03 -47.04 0.94
C PRO A 79 -50.19 -46.23 1.57
N LYS A 80 -50.50 -45.10 0.92
CA LYS A 80 -51.83 -44.52 0.58
C LYS A 80 -52.87 -44.31 1.68
N ALA A 81 -53.30 -43.06 1.90
CA ALA A 81 -54.67 -42.57 1.58
C ALA A 81 -54.94 -41.10 1.99
N THR A 82 -55.65 -40.41 1.07
CA THR A 82 -56.59 -39.29 1.28
C THR A 82 -56.04 -37.86 1.40
N VAL A 83 -56.36 -37.07 0.37
CA VAL A 83 -56.14 -35.61 0.21
C VAL A 83 -57.23 -34.83 0.94
N PRO A 84 -56.95 -33.62 1.44
CA PRO A 84 -57.63 -32.47 0.84
C PRO A 84 -56.68 -31.31 0.51
N VAL A 85 -57.01 -30.70 -0.62
CA VAL A 85 -56.41 -29.56 -1.31
C VAL A 85 -56.22 -28.36 -0.38
N GLU A 86 -54.96 -27.96 -0.18
CA GLU A 86 -54.58 -26.59 0.19
C GLU A 86 -53.89 -25.93 -1.01
N VAL A 87 -54.18 -24.66 -1.21
CA VAL A 87 -53.66 -23.81 -2.28
C VAL A 87 -52.13 -23.74 -2.15
N GLU A 88 -51.43 -24.55 -2.94
CA GLU A 88 -49.96 -24.52 -3.00
C GLU A 88 -49.54 -23.22 -3.70
N GLU A 89 -49.20 -22.20 -2.90
CA GLU A 89 -48.34 -21.12 -3.38
C GLU A 89 -47.12 -21.75 -4.08
N PRO A 90 -46.66 -21.22 -5.23
CA PRO A 90 -45.56 -21.83 -5.95
C PRO A 90 -44.35 -21.88 -5.03
N VAL A 91 -44.05 -23.09 -4.52
CA VAL A 91 -42.92 -23.36 -3.65
C VAL A 91 -41.68 -22.90 -4.39
N LYS A 92 -41.21 -21.69 -4.08
CA LYS A 92 -40.00 -21.12 -4.66
C LYS A 92 -38.89 -22.11 -4.34
N LYS A 93 -38.48 -22.88 -5.34
CA LYS A 93 -37.41 -23.87 -5.20
C LYS A 93 -36.21 -23.13 -4.61
N LYS A 94 -35.85 -23.46 -3.36
CA LYS A 94 -34.72 -22.85 -2.68
C LYS A 94 -33.48 -23.10 -3.55
N LYS A 95 -32.93 -22.04 -4.12
CA LYS A 95 -31.74 -22.12 -4.96
C LYS A 95 -30.60 -22.64 -4.08
N TYR A 96 -30.02 -23.77 -4.45
CA TYR A 96 -28.84 -24.29 -3.77
C TYR A 96 -27.67 -23.36 -4.10
N TRP A 97 -27.31 -22.50 -3.14
CA TRP A 97 -26.20 -21.57 -3.26
C TRP A 97 -24.95 -22.17 -2.59
N VAL A 98 -23.78 -21.85 -3.14
CA VAL A 98 -22.49 -22.31 -2.63
C VAL A 98 -21.89 -21.18 -1.82
N SER A 99 -21.78 -21.38 -0.51
CA SER A 99 -21.16 -20.40 0.38
C SER A 99 -19.67 -20.22 0.04
N GLN A 100 -19.24 -18.97 0.09
CA GLN A 100 -17.90 -18.48 -0.20
C GLN A 100 -17.07 -18.33 1.09
N GLY A 101 -17.69 -18.58 2.25
CA GLY A 101 -17.03 -18.65 3.55
C GLY A 101 -17.06 -17.34 4.35
N TYR A 102 -17.85 -16.33 3.96
CA TYR A 102 -17.98 -15.07 4.70
C TYR A 102 -19.25 -14.97 5.53
N SER A 103 -20.38 -15.52 5.05
CA SER A 103 -21.63 -15.62 5.82
C SER A 103 -22.27 -17.00 5.65
N HIS A 104 -22.81 -17.53 6.75
CA HIS A 104 -23.54 -18.81 6.77
C HIS A 104 -25.06 -18.63 6.66
N GLU A 105 -25.57 -17.41 6.85
CA GLU A 105 -27.00 -17.14 7.01
C GLU A 105 -27.62 -16.49 5.77
N SER A 106 -26.83 -15.76 4.99
CA SER A 106 -27.31 -14.85 3.94
C SER A 106 -26.48 -14.97 2.65
N GLU A 107 -27.12 -15.36 1.53
CA GLU A 107 -26.46 -15.47 0.20
C GLU A 107 -25.94 -14.11 -0.29
N ASP A 108 -26.76 -13.07 -0.16
CA ASP A 108 -26.44 -11.74 -0.70
C ASP A 108 -25.26 -11.09 0.03
N GLU A 109 -25.17 -11.27 1.35
CA GLU A 109 -24.08 -10.70 2.14
C GLU A 109 -22.77 -11.42 1.84
N ASP A 110 -22.79 -12.75 1.72
CA ASP A 110 -21.61 -13.56 1.40
C ASP A 110 -21.03 -13.17 0.03
N ILE A 111 -21.89 -13.00 -0.99
CA ILE A 111 -21.49 -12.54 -2.32
C ILE A 111 -20.96 -11.12 -2.28
N ASN A 112 -21.63 -10.22 -1.57
CA ASN A 112 -21.24 -8.82 -1.48
C ASN A 112 -19.91 -8.65 -0.74
N VAL A 113 -19.69 -9.38 0.36
CA VAL A 113 -18.42 -9.37 1.10
C VAL A 113 -17.30 -9.89 0.21
N ARG A 114 -17.48 -11.05 -0.44
CA ARG A 114 -16.47 -11.59 -1.37
C ARG A 114 -16.09 -10.58 -2.45
N ASN A 115 -17.08 -9.98 -3.11
CA ASN A 115 -16.84 -9.04 -4.20
C ASN A 115 -16.11 -7.78 -3.70
N ARG A 116 -16.49 -7.27 -2.51
CA ARG A 116 -15.82 -6.13 -1.88
C ARG A 116 -14.36 -6.45 -1.55
N VAL A 117 -14.08 -7.60 -0.93
CA VAL A 117 -12.72 -8.00 -0.54
C VAL A 117 -11.83 -8.23 -1.76
N MET A 118 -12.33 -8.92 -2.79
CA MET A 118 -11.56 -9.16 -4.01
C MET A 118 -11.29 -7.85 -4.76
N PHE A 119 -12.27 -6.97 -4.88
CA PHE A 119 -12.08 -5.66 -5.51
C PHE A 119 -11.11 -4.78 -4.71
N SER A 120 -11.28 -4.67 -3.39
CA SER A 120 -10.42 -3.83 -2.56
C SER A 120 -9.00 -4.35 -2.49
N THR A 121 -8.80 -5.66 -2.39
CA THR A 121 -7.46 -6.24 -2.22
C THR A 121 -6.73 -6.30 -3.56
N VAL A 122 -7.38 -6.82 -4.60
CA VAL A 122 -6.73 -7.01 -5.91
C VAL A 122 -6.60 -5.68 -6.65
N THR A 123 -7.71 -4.95 -6.78
CA THR A 123 -7.73 -3.74 -7.62
C THR A 123 -7.13 -2.55 -6.88
N LEU A 124 -7.65 -2.23 -5.68
CA LEU A 124 -7.14 -1.07 -4.95
C LEU A 124 -5.80 -1.38 -4.25
N GLY A 125 -5.66 -2.57 -3.67
CA GLY A 125 -4.46 -2.97 -2.94
C GLY A 125 -3.27 -3.24 -3.84
N PHE A 126 -3.39 -4.12 -4.84
CA PHE A 126 -2.23 -4.46 -5.69
C PHE A 126 -2.07 -3.50 -6.87
N VAL A 127 -3.13 -3.24 -7.64
CA VAL A 127 -2.99 -2.44 -8.87
C VAL A 127 -2.74 -0.96 -8.56
N LEU A 128 -3.55 -0.32 -7.72
CA LEU A 128 -3.33 1.10 -7.41
C LEU A 128 -2.06 1.35 -6.60
N LEU A 129 -1.76 0.54 -5.58
CA LEU A 129 -0.51 0.69 -4.83
C LEU A 129 0.71 0.46 -5.72
N GLY A 130 0.67 -0.58 -6.58
CA GLY A 130 1.74 -0.86 -7.53
C GLY A 130 1.94 0.29 -8.51
N PHE A 131 0.85 0.88 -9.00
CA PHE A 131 0.89 2.07 -9.84
C PHE A 131 1.50 3.27 -9.11
N LEU A 132 1.07 3.56 -7.88
CA LEU A 132 1.60 4.67 -7.08
C LEU A 132 3.08 4.48 -6.74
N MET A 133 3.53 3.25 -6.45
CA MET A 133 4.94 2.97 -6.21
C MET A 133 5.78 3.11 -7.47
N MET A 134 5.27 2.70 -8.63
CA MET A 134 5.99 2.80 -9.90
C MET A 134 6.14 4.25 -10.38
N TYR A 135 5.15 5.10 -10.10
CA TYR A 135 5.17 6.52 -10.44
C TYR A 135 5.48 7.42 -9.25
N MET A 136 6.03 6.87 -8.16
CA MET A 136 6.46 7.66 -7.01
C MET A 136 7.56 8.62 -7.48
N PRO A 137 7.50 9.93 -7.14
CA PRO A 137 8.56 10.86 -7.49
C PRO A 137 9.91 10.41 -6.91
N ASP A 138 11.00 10.76 -7.60
CA ASP A 138 12.38 10.29 -7.38
C ASP A 138 12.69 9.89 -5.93
N TYR A 139 12.56 8.59 -5.65
CA TYR A 139 12.73 8.05 -4.31
C TYR A 139 14.22 8.05 -3.95
N LYS A 140 14.57 8.85 -2.93
CA LYS A 140 15.94 9.09 -2.46
C LYS A 140 16.81 9.91 -3.42
N PHE A 141 16.23 10.74 -4.28
CA PHE A 141 16.97 11.65 -5.15
C PHE A 141 18.05 10.95 -6.02
N ARG A 142 17.74 9.75 -6.53
CA ARG A 142 18.68 8.93 -7.31
C ARG A 142 18.92 9.55 -8.68
N ASP A 143 17.86 9.99 -9.34
CA ASP A 143 17.98 10.58 -10.67
C ASP A 143 18.64 11.96 -10.59
N TRP A 144 18.31 12.72 -9.54
CA TRP A 144 18.97 14.00 -9.26
C TRP A 144 20.47 13.82 -8.98
N SER A 145 20.85 12.90 -8.08
CA SER A 145 22.26 12.70 -7.71
C SER A 145 23.10 12.20 -8.88
N GLN A 146 22.56 11.34 -9.74
CA GLN A 146 23.24 10.94 -10.97
C GLN A 146 23.48 12.13 -11.90
N ARG A 147 22.45 12.94 -12.14
CA ARG A 147 22.54 14.13 -13.00
C ARG A 147 23.57 15.13 -12.48
N GLU A 148 23.52 15.43 -11.19
CA GLU A 148 24.44 16.39 -10.57
C GLU A 148 25.88 15.85 -10.55
N ALA A 149 26.07 14.55 -10.32
CA ALA A 149 27.40 13.93 -10.38
C ALA A 149 28.05 14.06 -11.76
N PHE A 150 27.30 13.90 -12.86
CA PHE A 150 27.84 14.09 -14.21
C PHE A 150 28.26 15.55 -14.46
N LEU A 151 27.48 16.51 -13.98
CA LEU A 151 27.81 17.93 -14.12
C LEU A 151 29.07 18.30 -13.32
N GLU A 152 29.19 17.78 -12.10
CA GLU A 152 30.33 18.07 -11.24
C GLU A 152 31.62 17.41 -11.74
N LEU A 153 31.54 16.18 -12.26
CA LEU A 153 32.67 15.52 -12.92
C LEU A 153 33.17 16.34 -14.11
N ALA A 154 32.27 16.79 -15.00
CA ALA A 154 32.64 17.60 -16.15
C ALA A 154 33.31 18.93 -15.74
N ARG A 155 32.84 19.58 -14.67
CA ARG A 155 33.50 20.78 -14.12
C ARG A 155 34.91 20.48 -13.62
N ARG A 156 35.12 19.37 -12.91
CA ARG A 156 36.43 19.00 -12.36
C ARG A 156 37.42 18.58 -13.43
N GLU A 157 36.97 17.84 -14.43
CA GLU A 157 37.80 17.48 -15.59
C GLU A 157 38.25 18.72 -16.37
N ALA A 158 37.36 19.69 -16.57
CA ALA A 158 37.70 20.97 -17.23
C ALA A 158 38.73 21.78 -16.44
N LEU A 159 38.73 21.68 -15.11
CA LEU A 159 39.71 22.33 -14.23
C LEU A 159 40.97 21.48 -14.02
N GLY A 160 41.00 20.23 -14.48
CA GLY A 160 42.11 19.29 -14.25
C GLY A 160 42.28 18.87 -12.78
N LEU A 161 41.24 18.99 -11.96
CA LEU A 161 41.25 18.56 -10.55
C LEU A 161 41.05 17.04 -10.42
N PRO A 162 41.46 16.44 -9.29
CA PRO A 162 41.07 15.05 -9.00
C PRO A 162 39.55 14.91 -8.99
N LEU A 163 39.04 13.78 -9.52
CA LEU A 163 37.59 13.54 -9.70
C LEU A 163 36.81 13.61 -8.38
N ILE A 164 37.40 13.04 -7.32
CA ILE A 164 36.85 13.03 -5.97
C ILE A 164 37.97 13.42 -5.00
N ASP A 165 37.74 14.44 -4.20
CA ASP A 165 38.62 14.81 -3.09
C ASP A 165 38.39 13.82 -1.92
N PRO A 166 39.44 13.17 -1.39
CA PRO A 166 39.33 12.37 -0.18
C PRO A 166 38.87 13.18 1.05
N ASN A 167 39.17 14.48 1.09
CA ASN A 167 38.79 15.36 2.18
C ASN A 167 37.46 16.05 1.88
N ILE A 168 36.37 15.56 2.47
CA ILE A 168 35.03 16.19 2.34
C ILE A 168 35.01 17.58 2.99
N ILE A 169 35.76 17.73 4.09
CA ILE A 169 35.88 18.98 4.85
C ILE A 169 37.30 19.49 4.63
N PRO A 170 37.48 20.77 4.22
CA PRO A 170 38.82 21.33 4.12
C PRO A 170 39.47 21.34 5.51
N PRO A 171 40.73 20.91 5.64
CA PRO A 171 41.39 20.75 6.94
C PRO A 171 41.48 22.05 7.74
N GLU A 172 41.50 23.19 7.04
CA GLU A 172 41.49 24.53 7.65
C GLU A 172 40.23 24.82 8.47
N ARG A 173 39.11 24.15 8.19
CA ARG A 173 37.87 24.29 8.97
C ARG A 173 37.83 23.37 10.19
N MET A 174 38.77 22.43 10.29
CA MET A 174 38.85 21.50 11.40
C MET A 174 39.81 22.06 12.45
N VAL A 175 39.26 22.66 13.50
CA VAL A 175 40.06 23.06 14.67
C VAL A 175 40.27 21.81 15.51
N LEU A 176 41.47 21.25 15.43
CA LEU A 176 41.89 20.19 16.35
C LEU A 176 42.23 20.85 17.70
N PRO A 177 41.73 20.30 18.83
CA PRO A 177 42.21 20.74 20.14
C PRO A 177 43.71 20.51 20.23
N THR A 178 44.41 21.44 20.89
CA THR A 178 45.86 21.35 21.09
C THR A 178 46.20 20.16 22.00
N GLU A 179 47.39 19.58 21.81
CA GLU A 179 47.87 18.42 22.57
C GLU A 179 47.76 18.60 24.12
N GLU A 180 47.89 19.82 24.63
CA GLU A 180 47.75 20.14 26.06
C GLU A 180 46.31 19.98 26.59
N GLU A 181 45.30 20.17 25.73
CA GLU A 181 43.88 19.96 26.07
C GLU A 181 43.46 18.50 25.85
N LEU A 182 44.29 17.72 25.16
CA LEU A 182 44.07 16.35 24.75
C LEU A 182 44.65 15.33 25.75
N GLY A 183 44.81 15.70 27.03
CA GLY A 183 45.71 15.04 28.01
C GLY A 183 45.84 13.52 27.98
N ASP A 184 47.00 12.99 28.37
CA ASP A 184 47.46 11.58 28.37
C ASP A 184 46.40 10.49 28.14
N PHE A 185 46.00 10.29 26.88
CA PHE A 185 45.22 9.14 26.45
C PHE A 185 46.18 8.01 26.04
N GLU A 186 46.00 6.81 26.59
CA GLU A 186 46.76 5.62 26.18
C GLU A 186 46.39 5.24 24.75
N ILE A 187 47.28 5.52 23.80
CA ILE A 187 47.13 5.11 22.40
C ILE A 187 47.54 3.64 22.30
N ILE A 188 46.56 2.74 22.22
CA ILE A 188 46.80 1.33 21.92
C ILE A 188 47.01 1.21 20.41
N ILE A 189 48.24 0.87 20.00
CA ILE A 189 48.65 0.67 18.60
C ILE A 189 48.50 -0.80 18.22
#